data_AF-A0A382P1V3-F1
#
_entry.id   AF-A0A382P1V3-F1
#
_cell.length_a   1.000
_cell.length_b   1.000
_cell.length_c   1.000
_cell.angle_alpha   90.00
_cell.angle_beta   90.00
_cell.angle_gamma   90.00
#
_symmetry.space_group_name_H-M   'P 1'
#
loop_
_entity.id
_entity.type
_entity.pdbx_description
1 polymer ?
#
loop_
_entity_poly.entity_id
_entity_poly.type
_entity_poly.pdbx_seq_one_letter_code
_entity_poly.pdbx_strand_id
1 'polypeptide(L)'
;MQQSSDINETKTMFRSTGVVGLMTLLSRVLGLVRDIFFARLFGAFPIMDAFFVSFKIPNSFRRFFAEGAFSRAFIPVLSDYKENQDHAEVQELIDRTSGTLGVILFAITVVGIIAAPVIILIFAPGFFDDQASDMENR
;
A
#
# COMPACT_ATOMS: atom_id res chain seq x y z
N MET A 1 6.36 4.00 43.15
CA MET A 1 5.97 2.96 42.19
C MET A 1 5.50 3.54 40.85
N GLN A 2 4.83 4.71 40.82
CA GLN A 2 4.43 5.41 39.58
C GLN A 2 5.60 5.85 38.68
N GLN A 3 6.73 6.27 39.27
CA GLN A 3 7.85 6.82 38.48
C GLN A 3 8.60 5.75 37.68
N SER A 4 8.57 4.48 38.08
CA SER A 4 9.22 3.36 37.39
C SER A 4 8.39 2.78 36.24
N SER A 5 7.07 2.98 36.20
CA SER A 5 6.25 2.62 35.04
C SER A 5 6.46 3.60 33.87
N ASP A 6 6.52 4.91 34.13
CA ASP A 6 6.73 5.94 33.09
C ASP A 6 8.03 5.74 32.28
N ILE A 7 9.12 5.35 32.93
CA ILE A 7 10.42 5.15 32.26
C ILE A 7 10.41 3.91 31.35
N ASN A 8 9.66 2.87 31.74
CA ASN A 8 9.51 1.67 30.92
C ASN A 8 8.58 1.93 29.73
N GLU A 9 7.49 2.66 29.93
CA GLU A 9 6.56 3.03 28.86
C GLU A 9 7.24 3.92 27.81
N THR A 10 8.02 4.91 28.26
CA THR A 10 8.82 5.78 27.39
C THR A 10 9.86 4.99 26.59
N LYS A 11 10.60 4.07 27.22
CA LYS A 11 11.54 3.19 26.50
C LYS A 11 10.85 2.33 25.44
N THR A 12 9.64 1.85 25.72
CA THR A 12 8.88 0.98 24.81
C THR A 12 8.33 1.78 23.62
N MET A 13 7.87 3.01 23.84
CA MET A 13 7.48 3.94 22.77
C MET A 13 8.66 4.37 21.89
N PHE A 14 9.81 4.73 22.47
CA PHE A 14 10.99 5.11 21.68
C PHE A 14 11.50 3.95 20.83
N ARG A 15 11.47 2.72 21.36
CA ARG A 15 11.89 1.52 20.63
C ARG A 15 10.92 1.17 19.50
N SER A 16 9.61 1.25 19.75
CA SER A 16 8.59 0.95 18.74
C SER A 16 8.56 1.98 17.60
N THR A 17 8.61 3.28 17.92
CA THR A 17 8.72 4.35 16.91
C THR A 17 10.02 4.22 16.10
N GLY A 18 11.14 3.89 16.76
CA GLY A 18 12.42 3.66 16.09
C GLY A 18 12.37 2.49 15.08
N VAL A 19 11.76 1.37 15.46
CA VAL A 19 11.60 0.20 14.57
C VAL A 19 10.73 0.53 13.36
N VAL A 20 9.59 1.21 13.56
CA VAL A 20 8.70 1.60 12.46
C VAL A 20 9.37 2.60 11.51
N GLY A 21 10.10 3.58 12.07
CA GLY A 21 10.88 4.54 11.29
C GLY A 21 11.96 3.86 10.43
N LEU A 22 12.68 2.88 11.01
CA LEU A 22 13.74 2.15 10.33
C LEU A 22 13.18 1.23 9.22
N MET A 23 12.06 0.55 9.49
CA MET A 23 11.29 -0.19 8.48
C MET A 23 10.83 0.70 7.32
N THR A 24 10.39 1.92 7.62
CA THR A 24 9.95 2.89 6.60
C THR A 24 11.12 3.37 5.74
N LEU A 25 12.26 3.69 6.35
CA LEU A 25 13.48 4.09 5.64
C LEU A 25 14.00 2.98 4.74
N LEU A 26 14.07 1.75 5.23
CA LEU A 26 14.46 0.59 4.43
C LEU A 26 13.54 0.42 3.22
N SER A 27 12.22 0.51 3.40
CA SER A 27 11.27 0.43 2.29
C SER A 27 11.49 1.51 1.24
N ARG A 28 11.85 2.74 1.65
CA ARG A 28 12.16 3.84 0.73
C ARG A 28 13.46 3.62 -0.03
N VAL A 29 14.52 3.21 0.66
CA VAL A 29 15.82 2.92 0.02
C VAL A 29 15.69 1.78 -0.99
N LEU A 30 14.99 0.70 -0.65
CA LEU A 30 14.72 -0.40 -1.58
C LEU A 30 13.90 0.08 -2.78
N GLY A 31 12.91 0.95 -2.57
CA GLY A 31 12.15 1.59 -3.65
C GLY A 31 13.03 2.42 -4.59
N LEU A 32 13.94 3.24 -4.04
CA LEU A 32 14.88 4.04 -4.83
C LEU A 32 15.86 3.17 -5.61
N VAL A 33 16.39 2.11 -5.00
CA VAL A 33 17.25 1.15 -5.69
C VAL A 33 16.52 0.54 -6.87
N ARG A 34 15.29 0.06 -6.66
CA ARG A 34 14.43 -0.47 -7.72
C ARG A 34 14.25 0.55 -8.85
N ASP A 35 13.95 1.81 -8.53
CA ASP A 35 13.74 2.86 -9.53
C ASP A 35 15.02 3.13 -10.35
N ILE A 36 16.19 3.11 -9.72
CA ILE A 36 17.50 3.23 -10.39
C ILE A 36 17.76 2.03 -11.30
N PHE A 37 17.43 0.81 -10.85
CA PHE A 37 17.55 -0.40 -11.68
C PHE A 37 16.64 -0.33 -12.90
N PHE A 38 15.37 0.09 -12.75
CA PHE A 38 14.47 0.30 -13.87
C PHE A 38 14.97 1.39 -14.83
N ALA A 39 15.51 2.50 -14.30
CA ALA A 39 16.09 3.59 -15.10
C ALA A 39 17.28 3.13 -15.95
N ARG A 40 18.12 2.26 -15.41
CA ARG A 40 19.26 1.72 -16.15
C ARG A 40 18.92 0.60 -17.11
N LEU A 41 17.94 -0.25 -16.78
CA LEU A 41 17.56 -1.39 -17.61
C LEU A 41 16.64 -0.99 -18.78
N PHE A 42 15.73 -0.04 -18.58
CA PHE A 42 14.71 0.32 -19.57
C PHE A 42 14.89 1.73 -20.16
N GLY A 43 15.74 2.60 -19.60
CA GLY A 43 15.94 3.97 -20.11
C GLY A 43 14.68 4.85 -20.04
N ALA A 44 14.60 5.87 -20.90
CA ALA A 44 13.46 6.79 -21.02
C ALA A 44 12.33 6.24 -21.91
N PHE A 45 11.88 5.01 -21.65
CA PHE A 45 10.78 4.39 -22.39
C PHE A 45 9.41 4.74 -21.81
N PRO A 46 8.33 4.85 -22.61
CA PRO A 46 6.94 5.00 -22.13
C PRO A 46 6.49 3.95 -21.10
N ILE A 47 7.17 2.81 -21.07
CA ILE A 47 6.96 1.70 -20.12
C ILE A 47 7.26 2.14 -18.67
N MET A 48 8.21 3.06 -18.45
CA MET A 48 8.54 3.60 -17.13
C MET A 48 7.39 4.42 -16.53
N ASP A 49 6.74 5.26 -17.35
CA ASP A 49 5.61 6.08 -16.89
C ASP A 49 4.40 5.21 -16.53
N ALA A 50 4.10 4.20 -17.36
CA ALA A 50 3.07 3.21 -17.06
C ALA A 50 3.38 2.42 -15.78
N PHE A 51 4.65 2.05 -15.56
CA PHE A 51 5.08 1.38 -14.33
C PHE A 51 4.92 2.28 -13.10
N PHE A 52 5.35 3.54 -13.17
CA PHE A 52 5.20 4.50 -12.05
C PHE A 52 3.74 4.81 -11.74
N VAL A 53 2.87 4.96 -12.75
CA VAL A 53 1.42 5.10 -12.57
C VAL A 53 0.84 3.86 -11.91
N SER A 54 1.21 2.67 -12.40
CA SER A 54 0.80 1.40 -11.81
C SER A 54 1.26 1.26 -10.37
N PHE A 55 2.45 1.74 -10.02
CA PHE A 55 2.98 1.68 -8.65
C PHE A 55 2.30 2.68 -7.70
N LYS A 56 1.77 3.80 -8.20
CA LYS A 56 1.02 4.78 -7.41
C LYS A 56 -0.30 4.23 -6.89
N ILE A 57 -0.96 3.35 -7.63
CA ILE A 57 -2.26 2.78 -7.23
C ILE A 57 -2.12 1.96 -5.93
N PRO A 58 -1.26 0.91 -5.84
CA PRO A 58 -1.00 0.17 -4.61
C PRO A 58 -0.47 1.07 -3.49
N ASN A 59 0.42 2.02 -3.80
CA ASN A 59 1.00 2.88 -2.78
C ASN A 59 -0.05 3.83 -2.17
N SER A 60 -1.01 4.30 -2.97
CA SER A 60 -2.13 5.13 -2.50
C SER A 60 -3.06 4.33 -1.60
N PHE A 61 -3.40 3.09 -1.98
CA PHE A 61 -4.17 2.18 -1.13
C PHE A 61 -3.43 1.85 0.17
N ARG A 62 -2.13 1.56 0.11
CA ARG A 62 -1.30 1.36 1.31
C ARG A 62 -1.36 2.57 2.22
N ARG A 63 -1.26 3.79 1.68
CA ARG A 63 -1.39 5.02 2.46
C ARG A 63 -2.79 5.19 3.06
N PHE A 64 -3.84 4.83 2.33
CA PHE A 64 -5.22 4.93 2.81
C PHE A 64 -5.53 3.95 3.95
N PHE A 65 -5.02 2.72 3.88
CA PHE A 65 -5.32 1.67 4.87
C PHE A 65 -4.30 1.59 6.01
N ALA A 66 -2.99 1.73 5.73
CA ALA A 66 -1.94 1.61 6.74
C ALA A 66 -1.65 2.92 7.47
N GLU A 67 -1.54 4.03 6.73
CA GLU A 67 -1.29 5.37 7.30
C GLU A 67 -2.61 6.15 7.56
N GLY A 68 -3.73 5.71 6.99
CA GLY A 68 -4.94 6.50 6.86
C GLY A 68 -6.02 6.30 7.93
N ALA A 69 -7.24 6.71 7.58
CA ALA A 69 -8.40 6.79 8.47
C ALA A 69 -8.81 5.43 9.05
N PHE A 70 -8.54 4.33 8.34
CA PHE A 70 -8.88 2.98 8.79
C PHE A 70 -8.16 2.62 10.09
N SER A 71 -6.82 2.65 10.15
CA SER A 71 -6.08 2.35 11.39
C SER A 71 -6.51 3.24 12.56
N ARG A 72 -6.80 4.52 12.31
CA ARG A 72 -7.26 5.48 13.34
C ARG A 72 -8.66 5.18 13.87
N ALA A 73 -9.56 4.65 13.05
CA ALA A 73 -10.91 4.26 13.46
C ALA A 73 -10.96 2.83 14.01
N PHE A 74 -10.15 1.93 13.47
CA PHE A 74 -10.19 0.50 13.77
C PHE A 74 -9.43 0.15 15.05
N ILE A 75 -8.25 0.75 15.30
CA ILE A 75 -7.46 0.43 16.50
C ILE A 75 -8.22 0.73 17.79
N PRO A 76 -8.88 1.90 17.98
CA PRO A 76 -9.65 2.18 19.19
C PRO A 76 -10.79 1.17 19.41
N VAL A 77 -11.53 0.82 18.35
CA VAL A 77 -12.63 -0.15 18.42
C VAL A 77 -12.11 -1.54 18.78
N LEU A 78 -11.00 -1.97 18.17
CA LEU A 78 -10.39 -3.26 18.49
C LEU A 78 -9.87 -3.31 19.92
N SER A 79 -9.27 -2.23 20.41
CA SER A 79 -8.80 -2.15 21.81
C SER A 79 -9.96 -2.23 22.80
N ASP A 80 -11.06 -1.53 22.53
CA ASP A 80 -12.29 -1.56 23.35
C ASP A 80 -12.89 -2.96 23.41
N TYR A 81 -13.03 -3.65 22.26
CA TYR A 81 -13.49 -5.03 22.20
C TYR A 81 -12.55 -5.99 22.95
N LYS A 82 -11.24 -5.75 22.91
CA LYS A 82 -10.27 -6.62 23.58
C LYS A 82 -10.30 -6.48 25.11
N GLU A 83 -10.71 -5.33 25.62
CA GLU A 83 -10.76 -5.05 27.06
C GLU A 83 -12.12 -5.41 27.67
N ASN A 84 -13.22 -5.24 26.91
CA ASN A 84 -14.58 -5.36 27.43
C ASN A 84 -15.37 -6.59 26.94
N GLN A 85 -14.89 -7.31 25.91
CA GLN A 85 -15.62 -8.43 25.29
C GLN A 85 -14.85 -9.75 25.38
N ASP A 86 -15.58 -10.86 25.18
CA ASP A 86 -14.98 -12.19 25.12
C ASP A 86 -14.13 -12.38 23.86
N HIS A 87 -13.14 -13.28 23.95
CA HIS A 87 -12.23 -13.59 22.85
C HIS A 87 -12.93 -13.99 21.55
N ALA A 88 -14.11 -14.63 21.64
CA ALA A 88 -14.89 -15.01 20.47
C ALA A 88 -15.42 -13.79 19.70
N GLU A 89 -15.86 -12.75 20.41
CA GLU A 89 -16.38 -11.53 19.77
C GLU A 89 -15.28 -10.70 19.12
N VAL A 90 -14.09 -10.69 19.72
CA VAL A 90 -12.90 -10.08 19.13
C VAL A 90 -12.53 -10.77 17.81
N GLN A 91 -12.58 -12.11 17.78
CA GLN A 91 -12.34 -12.87 16.55
C GLN A 91 -13.39 -12.60 15.49
N GLU A 92 -14.68 -12.59 15.85
CA GLU A 92 -15.74 -12.26 14.90
C GLU A 92 -15.55 -10.85 14.32
N LEU A 93 -15.21 -9.84 15.14
CA LEU A 93 -14.93 -8.49 14.66
C LEU A 93 -13.80 -8.48 13.62
N ILE A 94 -12.70 -9.18 13.90
CA ILE A 94 -11.55 -9.28 12.99
C ILE A 94 -11.95 -10.00 11.71
N ASP A 95 -12.67 -11.11 11.79
CA ASP A 95 -13.09 -11.91 10.64
C ASP A 95 -14.05 -11.14 9.74
N ARG A 96 -15.04 -10.44 10.32
CA ARG A 96 -15.98 -9.60 9.57
C ARG A 96 -15.28 -8.43 8.91
N THR A 97 -14.38 -7.76 9.63
CA THR A 97 -13.67 -6.59 9.10
C THR A 97 -12.70 -7.00 7.99
N SER A 98 -11.89 -8.04 8.21
CA SER A 98 -10.93 -8.55 7.22
C SER A 98 -11.63 -9.14 6.00
N GLY A 99 -12.72 -9.88 6.18
CA GLY A 99 -13.54 -10.42 5.10
C GLY A 99 -14.17 -9.33 4.24
N THR A 100 -14.77 -8.32 4.88
CA THR A 100 -15.38 -7.18 4.16
C THR A 100 -14.34 -6.38 3.39
N LEU A 101 -13.21 -6.06 4.04
CA LEU A 101 -12.13 -5.32 3.40
C LEU A 101 -11.49 -6.13 2.26
N GLY A 102 -11.32 -7.43 2.46
CA GLY A 102 -10.81 -8.36 1.45
C GLY A 102 -11.72 -8.43 0.22
N VAL A 103 -13.03 -8.54 0.43
CA VAL A 103 -14.01 -8.54 -0.69
C VAL A 103 -13.99 -7.21 -1.45
N ILE A 104 -13.94 -6.08 -0.75
CA ILE A 104 -13.86 -4.75 -1.38
C ILE A 104 -12.57 -4.63 -2.20
N LEU A 105 -11.42 -5.00 -1.63
CA LEU A 105 -10.13 -4.96 -2.32
C LEU A 105 -10.10 -5.90 -3.53
N PHE A 106 -10.67 -7.10 -3.39
CA PHE A 106 -10.79 -8.05 -4.49
C PHE A 106 -11.64 -7.49 -5.62
N ALA A 107 -12.82 -6.93 -5.31
CA ALA A 107 -13.69 -6.31 -6.29
C ALA A 107 -13.00 -5.14 -7.02
N ILE A 108 -12.34 -4.24 -6.29
CA ILE A 108 -11.55 -3.14 -6.87
C ILE A 108 -10.46 -3.67 -7.80
N THR A 109 -9.77 -4.73 -7.40
CA THR A 109 -8.71 -5.36 -8.21
C THR A 109 -9.27 -5.94 -9.50
N VAL A 110 -10.37 -6.69 -9.43
CA VAL A 110 -11.05 -7.24 -10.61
C VAL A 110 -11.49 -6.14 -11.56
N VAL A 111 -12.13 -5.08 -11.04
CA VAL A 111 -12.53 -3.91 -11.83
C VAL A 111 -11.32 -3.24 -12.48
N GLY A 112 -10.21 -3.08 -11.74
CA GLY A 112 -8.97 -2.52 -12.27
C GLY A 112 -8.37 -3.34 -13.40
N ILE A 113 -8.42 -4.67 -13.31
CA ILE A 113 -7.96 -5.58 -14.38
C ILE A 113 -8.85 -5.43 -15.62
N ILE A 114 -10.18 -5.41 -15.46
CA ILE A 114 -11.12 -5.26 -16.58
C ILE A 114 -10.99 -3.87 -17.22
N ALA A 115 -10.78 -2.83 -16.41
CA ALA A 115 -10.60 -1.46 -16.87
C ALA A 115 -9.19 -1.16 -17.39
N ALA A 116 -8.24 -2.10 -17.30
CA ALA A 116 -6.86 -1.94 -17.75
C ALA A 116 -6.71 -1.32 -19.16
N PRO A 117 -7.43 -1.75 -20.22
CA PRO A 117 -7.29 -1.12 -21.54
C PRO A 117 -7.70 0.36 -21.55
N VAL A 118 -8.74 0.72 -20.81
CA VAL A 118 -9.20 2.13 -20.67
C VAL A 118 -8.18 2.94 -19.87
N ILE A 119 -7.64 2.37 -18.81
CA ILE A 119 -6.59 2.99 -17.99
C ILE A 119 -5.35 3.26 -18.87
N ILE A 120 -4.93 2.30 -19.69
CA ILE A 120 -3.80 2.47 -20.60
C ILE A 120 -4.07 3.57 -21.64
N LEU A 121 -5.27 3.64 -22.21
CA LEU A 121 -5.66 4.70 -23.15
C LEU A 121 -5.56 6.11 -22.54
N ILE A 122 -5.94 6.26 -21.27
CA ILE A 122 -5.92 7.56 -20.58
C ILE A 122 -4.50 7.94 -20.14
N PHE A 123 -3.72 6.99 -19.63
CA PHE A 123 -2.41 7.25 -19.03
C PHE A 123 -1.23 7.08 -20.00
N ALA A 124 -1.43 6.38 -21.11
CA ALA A 124 -0.41 6.14 -22.15
C ALA A 124 -1.02 6.29 -23.57
N PRO A 125 -1.56 7.46 -23.94
CA PRO A 125 -2.20 7.68 -25.23
C PRO A 125 -1.28 7.47 -26.45
N GLY A 126 0.04 7.48 -26.27
CA GLY A 126 1.03 7.21 -27.33
C GLY A 126 1.46 5.74 -27.48
N PHE A 127 1.00 4.82 -26.64
CA PHE A 127 1.41 3.40 -26.66
C PHE A 127 0.93 2.64 -27.91
N PHE A 128 -0.11 3.15 -28.58
CA PHE A 128 -0.66 2.56 -29.80
C PHE A 128 -0.09 3.16 -31.09
N ASP A 129 0.49 4.37 -31.03
CA ASP A 129 1.09 5.03 -32.20
C ASP A 129 2.46 4.40 -32.56
N ASP A 130 3.29 4.10 -31.56
CA ASP A 130 4.61 3.46 -31.76
C ASP A 130 4.50 2.03 -32.34
N GLN A 131 3.44 1.29 -31.99
CA GLN A 131 3.20 -0.06 -32.53
C GLN A 131 2.81 -0.03 -34.02
N ALA A 132 2.21 1.06 -34.51
CA ALA A 132 1.85 1.20 -35.92
C ALA A 132 3.09 1.50 -36.78
N SER A 133 4.00 2.35 -36.30
CA SER A 133 5.27 2.64 -37.00
C SER A 133 6.22 1.44 -37.06
N ASP A 134 6.23 0.57 -36.04
CA ASP A 134 7.06 -0.64 -36.01
C ASP A 134 6.53 -1.77 -36.92
N MET A 135 5.25 -1.76 -37.27
CA MET A 135 4.67 -2.69 -38.24
C MET A 135 4.77 -2.20 -39.70
N GLU A 136 4.93 -0.90 -39.94
CA GLU A 136 5.16 -0.34 -41.29
C GLU A 136 6.61 -0.53 -41.77
N ASN A 137 7.56 -0.72 -40.85
CA ASN A 137 9.00 -0.84 -41.15
C ASN A 137 9.52 -2.30 -41.15
N ARG A 138 8.63 -3.27 -41.34
CA ARG A 138 8.94 -4.71 -41.48
C ARG A 138 8.48 -5.29 -42.80
#